data_AF-A0A0Q0EAF1-F1
#
_entry.id   AF-A0A0Q0EAF1-F1
#
_cell.length_a   1.000
_cell.length_b   1.000
_cell.length_c   1.000
_cell.angle_alpha   90.00
_cell.angle_beta   90.00
_cell.angle_gamma   90.00
#
_symmetry.space_group_name_H-M   'P 1'
#
loop_
_entity.id
_entity.type
_entity.pdbx_description
1 polymer ?
#
loop_
_entity_poly.entity_id
_entity_poly.type
_entity_poly.pdbx_seq_one_letter_code
_entity_poly.pdbx_strand_id
1 'polypeptide(L)'
;MSRTGHARRAHMLMKQLPGFALAMLLALNTSLAADATLLGNRLTPLGGEVAGNAAGTIPPWRGGITRPPPGYKGSGTRHVDPYAADKPLFTITHANMQHYRSYLTPGQVAMFETWPDSYQMPIYTTRRSGSAPQWVYDNTRHNAQNARLIGGGNGFIDAYGGIPFPVPEKGIQAVWNHIARYRGHYVVRGTSEVAIQRDGSFKLNTSRQKVLFRGGCRNR
;
A
#
# COMPACT_ATOMS: atom_id res chain seq x y z
N MET A 1 -15.40 -12.03 -90.31
CA MET A 1 -14.04 -12.63 -90.36
C MET A 1 -13.67 -13.02 -88.93
N SER A 2 -14.03 -14.19 -88.39
CA SER A 2 -13.48 -15.54 -88.62
C SER A 2 -11.94 -15.57 -88.73
N ARG A 3 -11.24 -15.99 -87.67
CA ARG A 3 -10.59 -17.31 -87.58
C ARG A 3 -9.64 -17.42 -86.36
N THR A 4 -9.74 -18.59 -85.69
CA THR A 4 -8.66 -19.44 -85.10
C THR A 4 -7.75 -18.84 -84.01
N GLY A 5 -7.32 -19.57 -82.98
CA GLY A 5 -7.30 -21.01 -82.70
C GLY A 5 -6.42 -21.27 -81.47
N HIS A 6 -6.51 -22.49 -80.94
CA HIS A 6 -5.98 -22.97 -79.67
C HIS A 6 -4.45 -22.91 -79.48
N ALA A 7 -4.02 -22.82 -78.21
CA ALA A 7 -2.90 -23.65 -77.71
C ALA A 7 -3.00 -23.84 -76.18
N ARG A 8 -3.16 -25.10 -75.75
CA ARG A 8 -2.89 -25.58 -74.39
C ARG A 8 -1.40 -25.91 -74.26
N ARG A 9 -0.79 -25.60 -73.10
CA ARG A 9 0.42 -26.21 -72.50
C ARG A 9 0.69 -25.40 -71.22
N ALA A 10 1.17 -25.90 -70.09
CA ALA A 10 1.35 -27.23 -69.53
C ALA A 10 1.56 -26.96 -68.01
N HIS A 11 1.31 -27.96 -67.17
CA HIS A 11 1.48 -27.90 -65.73
C HIS A 11 2.84 -27.33 -65.28
N MET A 12 2.81 -26.40 -64.31
CA MET A 12 3.84 -26.34 -63.29
C MET A 12 3.20 -26.17 -61.91
N LEU A 13 3.34 -27.23 -61.12
CA LEU A 13 2.90 -27.38 -59.74
C LEU A 13 3.81 -26.54 -58.84
N MET A 14 3.30 -25.49 -58.21
CA MET A 14 3.99 -24.82 -57.10
C MET A 14 3.07 -24.74 -55.88
N LYS A 15 3.33 -25.64 -54.92
CA LYS A 15 2.86 -25.56 -53.53
C LYS A 15 3.48 -24.32 -52.86
N GLN A 16 2.67 -23.43 -52.29
CA GLN A 16 3.06 -22.56 -51.18
C GLN A 16 1.83 -22.31 -50.28
N LEU A 17 2.08 -22.38 -48.97
CA LEU A 17 1.15 -22.41 -47.82
C LEU A 17 0.57 -21.01 -47.45
N PRO A 18 -0.42 -20.93 -46.52
CA PRO A 18 -1.26 -19.75 -46.27
C PRO A 18 -0.56 -18.69 -45.39
N GLY A 19 -0.73 -17.41 -45.73
CA GLY A 19 -0.10 -16.28 -45.05
C GLY A 19 -1.09 -15.34 -44.36
N PHE A 20 -1.18 -15.49 -43.04
CA PHE A 20 -1.30 -14.45 -42.01
C PHE A 20 -1.75 -13.02 -42.41
N ALA A 21 -2.87 -12.59 -41.84
CA ALA A 21 -3.08 -11.19 -41.45
C ALA A 21 -3.89 -11.11 -40.14
N LEU A 22 -3.23 -11.48 -39.03
CA LEU A 22 -3.65 -11.17 -37.67
C LEU A 22 -2.65 -10.14 -37.10
N ALA A 23 -3.01 -8.86 -37.10
CA ALA A 23 -2.37 -7.75 -36.38
C ALA A 23 -3.25 -6.51 -36.61
N MET A 24 -3.72 -5.71 -35.65
CA MET A 24 -3.13 -5.22 -34.42
C MET A 24 -4.29 -4.76 -33.50
N LEU A 25 -4.51 -5.42 -32.36
CA LEU A 25 -5.02 -4.75 -31.16
C LEU A 25 -3.84 -4.58 -30.22
N LEU A 26 -3.03 -3.56 -30.49
CA LEU A 26 -2.08 -3.10 -29.50
C LEU A 26 -2.87 -2.33 -28.45
N ALA A 27 -3.29 -3.02 -27.39
CA ALA A 27 -3.78 -2.38 -26.18
C ALA A 27 -2.64 -1.52 -25.62
N LEU A 28 -2.64 -0.24 -25.97
CA LEU A 28 -1.84 0.78 -25.31
C LEU A 28 -2.25 0.81 -23.84
N ASN A 29 -1.52 0.08 -23.00
CA ASN A 29 -1.53 0.23 -21.56
C ASN A 29 -0.80 1.53 -21.16
N THR A 30 -1.09 2.64 -21.83
CA THR A 30 -0.67 3.96 -21.38
C THR A 30 -1.56 4.29 -20.19
N SER A 31 -1.08 3.99 -18.98
CA SER A 31 -1.60 4.65 -17.78
C SER A 31 -1.49 6.15 -18.03
N LEU A 32 -2.61 6.85 -18.07
CA LEU A 32 -2.58 8.31 -18.03
C LEU A 32 -1.80 8.68 -16.77
N ALA A 33 -0.93 9.68 -16.87
CA ALA A 33 -0.25 10.19 -15.69
C ALA A 33 -1.35 10.63 -14.71
N ALA A 34 -1.39 10.02 -13.53
CA ALA A 34 -2.41 10.33 -12.57
C ALA A 34 -2.29 11.82 -12.18
N ASP A 35 -3.41 12.48 -11.92
CA ASP A 35 -3.44 13.92 -11.68
C ASP A 35 -2.70 14.27 -10.38
N ALA A 36 -1.40 14.54 -10.52
CA ALA A 36 -0.51 14.89 -9.42
C ALA A 36 -0.90 16.21 -8.75
N THR A 37 -1.76 17.03 -9.38
CA THR A 37 -2.27 18.27 -8.78
C THR A 37 -3.18 18.00 -7.58
N LEU A 38 -3.72 16.79 -7.46
CA LEU A 38 -4.50 16.36 -6.29
C LEU A 38 -3.64 16.24 -5.03
N LEU A 39 -2.33 15.97 -5.16
CA LEU A 39 -1.41 15.74 -4.04
C LEU A 39 -0.98 17.05 -3.37
N GLY A 40 -1.30 17.17 -2.09
CA GLY A 40 -1.12 18.38 -1.28
C GLY A 40 -2.33 19.31 -1.29
N ASN A 41 -3.40 18.97 -2.02
CA ASN A 41 -4.67 19.68 -2.00
C ASN A 41 -5.79 18.78 -1.46
N ARG A 42 -6.48 18.02 -2.34
CA ARG A 42 -7.54 17.08 -1.93
C ARG A 42 -6.96 15.82 -1.29
N LEU A 43 -5.78 15.40 -1.75
CA LEU A 43 -5.06 14.25 -1.24
C LEU A 43 -3.84 14.70 -0.45
N THR A 44 -3.50 13.95 0.60
CA THR A 44 -2.26 14.07 1.33
C THR A 44 -1.09 13.84 0.37
N PRO A 45 0.13 14.24 0.71
CA PRO A 45 1.29 13.99 -0.15
C PRO A 45 1.54 12.49 -0.46
N LEU A 46 0.87 11.58 0.25
CA LEU A 46 0.94 10.13 0.07
C LEU A 46 -0.30 9.54 -0.63
N GLY A 47 -1.24 10.36 -1.09
CA GLY A 47 -2.41 9.91 -1.85
C GLY A 47 -3.66 9.58 -1.03
N GLY A 48 -3.63 9.67 0.30
CA GLY A 48 -4.83 9.52 1.14
C GLY A 48 -5.68 10.79 1.18
N GLU A 49 -6.98 10.71 1.44
CA GLU A 49 -7.87 11.89 1.53
C GLU A 49 -7.43 12.87 2.64
N VAL A 50 -7.36 14.18 2.36
CA VAL A 50 -7.02 15.21 3.38
C VAL A 50 -8.20 15.49 4.30
N ALA A 51 -9.41 15.51 3.76
CA ALA A 51 -10.61 15.84 4.50
C ALA A 51 -10.85 14.87 5.66
N GLY A 52 -11.59 15.37 6.66
CA GLY A 52 -12.22 14.53 7.67
C GLY A 52 -13.48 13.88 7.10
N ASN A 53 -14.16 13.06 7.90
CA ASN A 53 -15.46 12.53 7.50
C ASN A 53 -16.59 13.53 7.81
N ALA A 54 -17.72 13.38 7.11
CA ALA A 54 -18.90 14.24 7.31
C ALA A 54 -19.46 14.18 8.74
N ALA A 55 -19.30 13.05 9.44
CA ALA A 55 -19.74 12.88 10.82
C ALA A 55 -18.85 13.60 11.86
N GLY A 56 -17.71 14.19 11.45
CA GLY A 56 -16.81 14.91 12.35
C GLY A 56 -15.99 14.04 13.32
N THR A 57 -16.10 12.72 13.24
CA THR A 57 -15.37 11.76 14.10
C THR A 57 -13.94 11.49 13.64
N ILE A 58 -13.63 11.82 12.39
CA ILE A 58 -12.29 11.76 11.79
C ILE A 58 -11.89 13.18 11.43
N PRO A 59 -10.86 13.77 12.06
CA PRO A 59 -10.42 15.12 11.73
C PRO A 59 -9.69 15.15 10.38
N PRO A 60 -9.61 16.32 9.71
CA PRO A 60 -8.76 16.47 8.53
C PRO A 60 -7.28 16.24 8.90
N TRP A 61 -6.50 15.75 7.94
CA TRP A 61 -5.06 15.60 8.10
C TRP A 61 -4.36 16.95 8.04
N ARG A 62 -3.48 17.23 9.01
CA ARG A 62 -2.77 18.51 9.16
C ARG A 62 -1.25 18.33 9.26
N GLY A 63 -0.67 17.42 8.47
CA GLY A 63 0.78 17.17 8.48
C GLY A 63 1.25 16.04 9.40
N GLY A 64 0.42 15.59 10.33
CA GLY A 64 0.79 14.58 11.32
C GLY A 64 1.82 15.10 12.34
N ILE A 65 2.55 14.20 12.99
CA ILE A 65 3.58 14.54 13.98
C ILE A 65 4.90 14.81 13.26
N THR A 66 5.36 16.05 13.26
CA THR A 66 6.61 16.47 12.56
C THR A 66 7.78 16.75 13.50
N ARG A 67 7.51 16.80 14.81
CA ARG A 67 8.52 16.97 15.87
C ARG A 67 8.32 15.90 16.94
N PRO A 68 9.40 15.44 17.59
CA PRO A 68 9.26 14.45 18.65
C PRO A 68 8.32 14.95 19.77
N PRO A 69 7.45 14.09 20.31
CA PRO A 69 6.58 14.47 21.42
C PRO A 69 7.41 14.80 22.68
N PRO A 70 6.88 15.65 23.58
CA PRO A 70 7.53 15.94 24.85
C PRO A 70 7.89 14.65 25.60
N GLY A 71 9.10 14.61 26.17
CA GLY A 71 9.58 13.45 26.92
C GLY A 71 10.20 12.33 26.07
N TYR A 72 10.20 12.44 24.74
CA TYR A 72 10.95 11.49 23.90
C TYR A 72 12.45 11.62 24.14
N LYS A 73 13.08 10.53 24.58
CA LYS A 73 14.50 10.51 24.99
C LYS A 73 15.47 10.09 23.87
N GLY A 74 14.99 10.00 22.64
CA GLY A 74 15.81 9.63 21.48
C GLY A 74 15.76 8.16 21.10
N SER A 75 16.54 7.81 20.07
CA SER A 75 16.56 6.47 19.48
C SER A 75 16.96 5.39 20.48
N GLY A 76 16.33 4.22 20.41
CA GLY A 76 16.57 3.09 21.32
C GLY A 76 15.83 3.19 22.66
N THR A 77 15.13 4.29 22.93
CA THR A 77 14.28 4.44 24.11
C THR A 77 12.83 4.04 23.82
N ARG A 78 12.05 3.76 24.87
CA ARG A 78 10.61 3.48 24.72
C ARG A 78 9.93 4.70 24.10
N HIS A 79 9.17 4.47 23.03
CA HIS A 79 8.38 5.53 22.39
C HIS A 79 7.37 6.09 23.39
N VAL A 80 7.24 7.42 23.41
CA VAL A 80 6.27 8.14 24.23
C VAL A 80 4.95 8.19 23.48
N ASP A 81 3.84 8.04 24.21
CA ASP A 81 2.51 8.27 23.66
C ASP A 81 2.31 9.79 23.44
N PRO A 82 2.19 10.27 22.19
CA PRO A 82 1.98 11.68 21.90
C PRO A 82 0.62 12.22 22.38
N TYR A 83 -0.32 11.35 22.73
CA TYR A 83 -1.68 11.70 23.14
C TYR A 83 -2.04 11.11 24.51
N ALA A 84 -1.07 10.99 25.42
CA ALA A 84 -1.26 10.39 26.75
C ALA A 84 -2.37 11.05 27.61
N ALA A 85 -2.81 12.26 27.27
CA ALA A 85 -3.91 12.96 27.93
C ALA A 85 -5.30 12.63 27.35
N ASP A 86 -5.37 11.90 26.24
CA ASP A 86 -6.64 11.52 25.61
C ASP A 86 -7.42 10.60 26.55
N LYS A 87 -8.68 10.96 26.80
CA LYS A 87 -9.61 10.16 27.57
C LYS A 87 -10.52 9.36 26.64
N PRO A 88 -11.00 8.19 27.05
CA PRO A 88 -12.03 7.49 26.30
C PRO A 88 -13.27 8.38 26.16
N LEU A 89 -13.82 8.43 24.94
CA LEU A 89 -15.13 9.02 24.65
C LEU A 89 -16.24 8.19 25.30
N PHE A 90 -16.10 6.87 25.20
CA PHE A 90 -16.95 5.86 25.84
C PHE A 90 -16.22 4.51 25.82
N THR A 91 -16.76 3.53 26.54
CA THR A 91 -16.23 2.17 26.57
C THR A 91 -17.31 1.18 26.16
N ILE A 92 -16.99 0.32 25.19
CA ILE A 92 -17.84 -0.81 24.82
C ILE A 92 -17.50 -1.98 25.74
N THR A 93 -18.54 -2.57 26.34
CA THR A 93 -18.47 -3.74 27.20
C THR A 93 -19.49 -4.77 26.72
N HIS A 94 -19.44 -5.99 27.26
CA HIS A 94 -20.44 -7.01 26.95
C HIS A 94 -21.89 -6.51 27.20
N ALA A 95 -22.10 -5.67 28.23
CA ALA A 95 -23.42 -5.15 28.58
C ALA A 95 -24.02 -4.21 27.52
N ASN A 96 -23.20 -3.49 26.74
CA ASN A 96 -23.67 -2.49 25.77
C ASN A 96 -23.27 -2.79 24.31
N MET A 97 -22.52 -3.87 24.06
CA MET A 97 -22.00 -4.20 22.72
C MET A 97 -23.09 -4.33 21.66
N GLN A 98 -24.30 -4.72 22.05
CA GLN A 98 -25.43 -4.86 21.11
C GLN A 98 -25.84 -3.52 20.51
N HIS A 99 -25.70 -2.40 21.24
CA HIS A 99 -25.94 -1.05 20.70
C HIS A 99 -24.92 -0.67 19.61
N TYR A 100 -23.75 -1.30 19.62
CA TYR A 100 -22.66 -1.03 18.68
C TYR A 100 -22.43 -2.17 17.68
N ARG A 101 -23.35 -3.14 17.59
CA ARG A 101 -23.14 -4.40 16.86
C ARG A 101 -22.73 -4.22 15.39
N SER A 102 -23.24 -3.17 14.73
CA SER A 102 -22.90 -2.82 13.34
C SER A 102 -21.46 -2.37 13.14
N TYR A 103 -20.78 -1.94 14.21
CA TYR A 103 -19.39 -1.49 14.20
C TYR A 103 -18.41 -2.59 14.65
N LEU A 104 -18.92 -3.73 15.10
CA LEU A 104 -18.12 -4.83 15.64
C LEU A 104 -18.01 -5.98 14.64
N THR A 105 -16.78 -6.42 14.39
CA THR A 105 -16.51 -7.64 13.64
C THR A 105 -16.93 -8.88 14.44
N PRO A 106 -17.22 -10.03 13.79
CA PRO A 106 -17.56 -11.26 14.49
C PRO A 106 -16.52 -11.67 15.54
N GLY A 107 -15.23 -11.48 15.25
CA GLY A 107 -14.16 -11.77 16.21
C GLY A 107 -14.19 -10.87 17.44
N GLN A 108 -14.51 -9.58 17.30
CA GLN A 108 -14.65 -8.68 18.45
C GLN A 108 -15.88 -9.03 19.30
N VAL A 109 -16.98 -9.41 18.67
CA VAL A 109 -18.18 -9.89 19.39
C VAL A 109 -17.86 -11.15 20.19
N ALA A 110 -17.19 -12.13 19.57
CA ALA A 110 -16.76 -13.34 20.25
C ALA A 110 -15.83 -13.06 21.44
N MET A 111 -14.97 -12.04 21.38
CA MET A 111 -14.15 -11.63 22.53
C MET A 111 -15.00 -11.14 23.71
N PHE A 112 -16.05 -10.35 23.45
CA PHE A 112 -16.97 -9.91 24.52
C PHE A 112 -17.79 -11.07 25.09
N GLU A 113 -18.22 -12.03 24.27
CA GLU A 113 -18.96 -13.20 24.73
C GLU A 113 -18.09 -14.18 25.53
N THR A 114 -16.82 -14.34 25.13
CA THR A 114 -15.86 -15.22 25.81
C THR A 114 -15.40 -14.63 27.15
N TRP A 115 -15.25 -13.31 27.22
CA TRP A 115 -14.69 -12.61 28.37
C TRP A 115 -15.60 -11.44 28.83
N PRO A 116 -16.83 -11.73 29.27
CA PRO A 116 -17.85 -10.71 29.50
C PRO A 116 -17.47 -9.71 30.60
N ASP A 117 -16.73 -10.15 31.61
CA ASP A 117 -16.38 -9.34 32.78
C ASP A 117 -15.07 -8.55 32.63
N SER A 118 -14.15 -9.03 31.77
CA SER A 118 -12.79 -8.49 31.68
C SER A 118 -12.46 -7.80 30.36
N TYR A 119 -13.13 -8.17 29.27
CA TYR A 119 -12.88 -7.54 27.98
C TYR A 119 -13.68 -6.26 27.82
N GLN A 120 -12.96 -5.16 27.62
CA GLN A 120 -13.51 -3.84 27.40
C GLN A 120 -12.79 -3.16 26.25
N MET A 121 -13.51 -2.36 25.47
CA MET A 121 -12.97 -1.61 24.35
C MET A 121 -13.19 -0.11 24.59
N PRO A 122 -12.23 0.59 25.21
CA PRO A 122 -12.27 2.04 25.34
C PRO A 122 -12.08 2.68 23.95
N ILE A 123 -13.01 3.55 23.57
CA ILE A 123 -13.00 4.25 22.28
C ILE A 123 -12.47 5.65 22.51
N TYR A 124 -11.45 6.05 21.74
CA TYR A 124 -10.80 7.34 21.84
C TYR A 124 -11.09 8.21 20.62
N THR A 125 -10.78 9.50 20.72
CA THR A 125 -10.83 10.40 19.57
C THR A 125 -9.84 9.97 18.47
N THR A 126 -10.25 10.10 17.22
CA THR A 126 -9.36 9.81 16.08
C THR A 126 -8.27 10.87 15.99
N ARG A 127 -7.01 10.44 15.84
CA ARG A 127 -5.85 11.29 15.59
C ARG A 127 -5.18 10.88 14.27
N ARG A 128 -5.07 11.80 13.32
CA ARG A 128 -4.33 11.56 12.06
C ARG A 128 -2.88 12.01 12.21
N SER A 129 -2.08 11.20 12.90
CA SER A 129 -0.69 11.52 13.31
C SER A 129 0.38 11.11 12.29
N GLY A 130 0.03 10.32 11.27
CA GLY A 130 0.97 9.82 10.27
C GLY A 130 1.65 10.95 9.49
N SER A 131 2.98 10.93 9.46
CA SER A 131 3.84 11.85 8.73
C SER A 131 4.99 11.06 8.08
N ALA A 132 5.63 11.65 7.08
CA ALA A 132 6.84 11.12 6.47
C ALA A 132 7.83 12.26 6.21
N PRO A 133 9.13 11.97 6.06
CA PRO A 133 10.11 12.99 5.70
C PRO A 133 9.78 13.67 4.38
N GLN A 134 10.15 14.95 4.24
CA GLN A 134 9.85 15.76 3.05
C GLN A 134 10.29 15.11 1.73
N TRP A 135 11.48 14.50 1.70
CA TRP A 135 11.99 13.83 0.50
C TRP A 135 11.09 12.65 0.03
N VAL A 136 10.33 12.02 0.92
CA VAL A 136 9.35 10.98 0.55
C VAL A 136 8.16 11.61 -0.17
N TYR A 137 7.70 12.76 0.30
CA TYR A 137 6.61 13.51 -0.32
C TYR A 137 7.01 14.03 -1.70
N ASP A 138 8.20 14.59 -1.83
CA ASP A 138 8.71 15.11 -3.09
C ASP A 138 8.88 13.98 -4.12
N ASN A 139 9.46 12.85 -3.71
CA ASN A 139 9.58 11.67 -4.56
C ASN A 139 8.22 11.06 -4.91
N THR A 140 7.26 11.04 -3.99
CA THR A 140 5.92 10.53 -4.28
C THR A 140 5.21 11.40 -5.32
N ARG A 141 5.37 12.72 -5.25
CA ARG A 141 4.87 13.64 -6.29
C ARG A 141 5.57 13.39 -7.64
N HIS A 142 6.88 13.18 -7.63
CA HIS A 142 7.62 12.81 -8.85
C HIS A 142 7.12 11.49 -9.44
N ASN A 143 6.95 10.45 -8.61
CA ASN A 143 6.47 9.14 -9.03
C ASN A 143 5.06 9.24 -9.63
N ALA A 144 4.18 10.07 -9.09
CA ALA A 144 2.84 10.28 -9.64
C ALA A 144 2.83 10.66 -11.13
N GLN A 145 3.88 11.37 -11.58
CA GLN A 145 4.02 11.86 -12.95
C GLN A 145 4.80 10.92 -13.86
N ASN A 146 5.66 10.06 -13.30
CA ASN A 146 6.66 9.32 -14.07
C ASN A 146 6.52 7.79 -13.97
N ALA A 147 5.95 7.28 -12.88
CA ALA A 147 5.86 5.86 -12.61
C ALA A 147 5.00 5.15 -13.67
N ARG A 148 5.50 4.03 -14.18
CA ARG A 148 4.78 3.20 -15.15
C ARG A 148 4.91 1.72 -14.83
N LEU A 149 3.84 0.99 -15.05
CA LEU A 149 3.83 -0.46 -14.96
C LEU A 149 4.58 -1.06 -16.16
N ILE A 150 5.29 -2.16 -15.92
CA ILE A 150 5.98 -2.93 -16.96
C ILE A 150 5.62 -4.41 -16.83
N GLY A 151 5.90 -5.17 -17.90
CA GLY A 151 5.72 -6.63 -17.90
C GLY A 151 4.30 -7.07 -17.52
N GLY A 152 3.28 -6.36 -18.01
CA GLY A 152 1.87 -6.67 -17.70
C GLY A 152 1.43 -6.37 -16.26
N GLY A 153 2.23 -5.62 -15.50
CA GLY A 153 1.95 -5.32 -14.08
C GLY A 153 2.84 -6.11 -13.10
N ASN A 154 3.73 -6.98 -13.60
CA ASN A 154 4.72 -7.70 -12.80
C ASN A 154 5.89 -6.83 -12.31
N GLY A 155 5.90 -5.54 -12.66
CA GLY A 155 6.84 -4.57 -12.13
C GLY A 155 6.43 -3.14 -12.43
N PHE A 156 7.22 -2.20 -11.93
CA PHE A 156 7.15 -0.79 -12.29
C PHE A 156 8.54 -0.19 -12.44
N ILE A 157 8.65 0.89 -13.20
CA ILE A 157 9.87 1.67 -13.38
C ILE A 157 9.59 3.16 -13.19
N ASP A 158 10.66 3.95 -13.12
CA ASP A 158 10.63 5.41 -12.98
C ASP A 158 9.92 5.91 -11.70
N ALA A 159 9.95 5.07 -10.65
CA ALA A 159 9.52 5.42 -9.31
C ALA A 159 10.59 5.07 -8.29
N TYR A 160 10.85 5.97 -7.34
CA TYR A 160 11.87 5.76 -6.31
C TYR A 160 11.49 6.45 -5.01
N GLY A 161 12.03 5.94 -3.89
CA GLY A 161 12.06 6.63 -2.59
C GLY A 161 10.72 7.19 -2.08
N GLY A 162 9.60 6.58 -2.43
CA GLY A 162 8.26 7.10 -2.16
C GLY A 162 7.19 6.11 -2.61
N ILE A 163 5.92 6.52 -2.57
CA ILE A 163 4.82 5.69 -3.07
C ILE A 163 4.87 5.72 -4.61
N PRO A 164 4.88 4.57 -5.31
CA PRO A 164 4.97 4.55 -6.77
C PRO A 164 3.74 5.16 -7.47
N PHE A 165 2.54 4.81 -7.03
CA PHE A 165 1.29 5.21 -7.67
C PHE A 165 0.34 5.86 -6.65
N PRO A 166 0.62 7.06 -6.14
CA PRO A 166 -0.16 7.66 -5.06
C PRO A 166 -1.64 7.91 -5.40
N VAL A 167 -1.97 7.98 -6.70
CA VAL A 167 -3.34 8.00 -7.21
C VAL A 167 -3.51 6.77 -8.10
N PRO A 168 -3.84 5.58 -7.54
CA PRO A 168 -3.90 4.36 -8.32
C PRO A 168 -5.18 4.30 -9.17
N GLU A 169 -5.01 4.09 -10.47
CA GLU A 169 -6.08 3.85 -11.44
C GLU A 169 -6.41 2.36 -11.59
N LYS A 170 -5.46 1.47 -11.25
CA LYS A 170 -5.59 0.01 -11.36
C LYS A 170 -5.31 -0.67 -10.03
N GLY A 171 -6.02 -1.77 -9.73
CA GLY A 171 -5.81 -2.54 -8.49
C GLY A 171 -4.37 -3.00 -8.29
N ILE A 172 -3.67 -3.37 -9.37
CA ILE A 172 -2.25 -3.77 -9.31
C ILE A 172 -1.33 -2.63 -8.83
N GLN A 173 -1.67 -1.36 -9.10
CA GLN A 173 -0.92 -0.21 -8.61
C GLN A 173 -1.07 -0.07 -7.08
N ALA A 174 -2.26 -0.33 -6.54
CA ALA A 174 -2.49 -0.36 -5.09
C ALA A 174 -1.69 -1.49 -4.42
N VAL A 175 -1.59 -2.66 -5.08
CA VAL A 175 -0.73 -3.77 -4.63
C VAL A 175 0.74 -3.34 -4.62
N TRP A 176 1.22 -2.68 -5.67
CA TRP A 176 2.59 -2.16 -5.72
C TRP A 176 2.86 -1.12 -4.64
N ASN A 177 1.91 -0.22 -4.37
CA ASN A 177 2.02 0.73 -3.26
C ASN A 177 2.15 0.01 -1.92
N HIS A 178 1.38 -1.06 -1.70
CA HIS A 178 1.53 -1.88 -0.50
C HIS A 178 2.93 -2.49 -0.45
N ILE A 179 3.43 -3.11 -1.52
CA ILE A 179 4.75 -3.77 -1.55
C ILE A 179 5.89 -2.76 -1.33
N ALA A 180 5.87 -1.64 -2.05
CA ALA A 180 6.96 -0.67 -2.11
C ALA A 180 6.84 0.50 -1.12
N ARG A 181 5.86 0.46 -0.21
CA ARG A 181 5.63 1.50 0.81
C ARG A 181 6.90 1.89 1.57
N TYR A 182 7.02 3.17 1.90
CA TYR A 182 8.09 3.66 2.76
C TYR A 182 8.01 3.03 4.17
N ARG A 183 9.12 2.46 4.65
CA ARG A 183 9.21 1.78 5.97
C ARG A 183 10.28 2.37 6.89
N GLY A 184 10.80 3.55 6.57
CA GLY A 184 12.00 4.09 7.18
C GLY A 184 13.27 3.76 6.40
N HIS A 185 14.40 4.34 6.81
CA HIS A 185 15.70 4.12 6.18
C HIS A 185 16.41 2.87 6.69
N TYR A 186 16.26 2.59 7.98
CA TYR A 186 16.97 1.53 8.66
C TYR A 186 16.10 0.95 9.77
N VAL A 187 16.00 -0.37 9.82
CA VAL A 187 15.25 -1.10 10.85
C VAL A 187 16.17 -2.08 11.54
N VAL A 188 16.21 -2.01 12.86
CA VAL A 188 16.78 -3.05 13.71
C VAL A 188 15.62 -3.80 14.34
N ARG A 189 15.53 -5.11 14.06
CA ARG A 189 14.54 -5.99 14.66
C ARG A 189 15.27 -6.98 15.56
N GLY A 190 15.04 -6.88 16.86
CA GLY A 190 15.37 -7.93 17.81
C GLY A 190 14.14 -8.83 18.00
N THR A 191 14.29 -10.13 17.80
CA THR A 191 13.26 -11.12 18.09
C THR A 191 13.81 -12.14 19.06
N SER A 192 13.06 -12.39 20.12
CA SER A 192 13.34 -13.47 21.05
C SER A 192 12.22 -14.49 20.95
N GLU A 193 12.57 -15.70 20.55
CA GLU A 193 11.66 -16.83 20.48
C GLU A 193 11.91 -17.74 21.67
N VAL A 194 10.84 -18.12 22.35
CA VAL A 194 10.89 -19.02 23.51
C VAL A 194 10.27 -20.34 23.09
N ALA A 195 11.10 -21.36 22.87
CA ALA A 195 10.63 -22.72 22.67
C ALA A 195 10.48 -23.40 24.03
N ILE A 196 9.24 -23.71 24.42
CA ILE A 196 8.91 -24.38 25.68
C ILE A 196 8.85 -25.90 25.41
N GLN A 197 9.60 -26.68 26.19
CA GLN A 197 9.58 -28.14 26.15
C GLN A 197 8.48 -28.71 27.05
N ARG A 198 8.15 -30.00 26.89
CA ARG A 198 7.08 -30.67 27.65
C ARG A 198 7.33 -30.72 29.16
N ASP A 199 8.59 -30.62 29.59
CA ASP A 199 9.01 -30.59 30.99
C ASP A 199 8.96 -29.18 31.61
N GLY A 200 8.48 -28.18 30.86
CA GLY A 200 8.43 -26.79 31.28
C GLY A 200 9.76 -26.04 31.17
N SER A 201 10.85 -26.70 30.76
CA SER A 201 12.09 -26.02 30.41
C SER A 201 11.90 -25.20 29.14
N PHE A 202 12.62 -24.08 29.02
CA PHE A 202 12.54 -23.24 27.82
C PHE A 202 13.92 -22.88 27.30
N LYS A 203 14.03 -22.76 25.98
CA LYS A 203 15.22 -22.21 25.31
C LYS A 203 14.89 -20.88 24.68
N LEU A 204 15.62 -19.84 25.08
CA LEU A 204 15.55 -18.52 24.49
C LEU A 204 16.46 -18.45 23.26
N ASN A 205 15.87 -18.25 22.08
CA ASN A 205 16.61 -17.93 20.87
C ASN A 205 16.44 -16.44 20.57
N THR A 206 17.51 -15.66 20.70
CA THR A 206 17.48 -14.23 20.37
C THR A 206 18.19 -13.99 19.05
N SER A 207 17.45 -13.47 18.07
CA SER A 207 17.97 -13.06 16.76
C SER A 207 17.89 -11.54 16.61
N ARG A 208 18.91 -10.95 15.98
CA ARG A 208 18.96 -9.52 15.67
C ARG A 208 19.13 -9.34 14.17
N GLN A 209 18.09 -8.87 13.50
CA GLN A 209 18.12 -8.53 12.10
C GLN A 209 18.30 -7.02 11.92
N LYS A 210 19.18 -6.63 11.01
CA LYS A 210 19.40 -5.24 10.60
C LYS A 210 19.05 -5.13 9.12
N VAL A 211 18.08 -4.28 8.77
CA VAL A 211 17.62 -4.07 7.40
C VAL A 211 17.86 -2.61 7.03
N LEU A 212 18.68 -2.39 6.01
CA LEU A 212 18.82 -1.09 5.38
C LEU A 212 17.88 -1.04 4.17
N PHE A 213 16.91 -0.14 4.19
CA PHE A 213 16.06 0.11 3.04
C PHE A 213 16.76 1.12 2.15
N ARG A 214 17.47 0.62 1.12
CA ARG A 214 17.99 1.49 0.07
C ARG A 214 16.82 1.93 -0.80
N GLY A 215 16.32 3.16 -0.57
CA GLY A 215 15.48 3.83 -1.56
C GLY A 215 16.30 3.95 -2.85
N GLY A 216 15.75 3.45 -3.97
CA GLY A 216 16.48 3.17 -5.21
C GLY A 216 17.62 4.14 -5.53
N CYS A 217 18.78 3.58 -5.90
CA CYS A 217 19.93 4.34 -6.35
C CYS A 217 19.51 5.29 -7.49
N ARG A 218 19.63 6.60 -7.25
CA ARG A 218 19.73 7.56 -8.35
C ARG A 218 21.04 7.22 -9.06
N ASN A 219 20.97 6.57 -10.22
CA ASN A 219 22.13 6.52 -11.11
C ASN A 219 22.49 7.99 -11.40
N ARG A 220 23.57 8.47 -10.77
CA ARG A 220 24.30 9.61 -11.29
C ARG A 220 25.24 9.10 -12.38
#